data_AF-A0A971I781-F1
#
_entry.id   AF-A0A971I781-F1
#
_cell.length_a   1.000
_cell.length_b   1.000
_cell.length_c   1.000
_cell.angle_alpha   90.00
_cell.angle_beta   90.00
_cell.angle_gamma   90.00
#
_symmetry.space_group_name_H-M   'P 1'
#
loop_
_entity.id
_entity.type
_entity.pdbx_description
1 polymer ?
#
loop_
_entity_poly.entity_id
_entity_poly.type
_entity_poly.pdbx_seq_one_letter_code
_entity_poly.pdbx_strand_id
1 'polypeptide(L)'
;MVLAIVLLSVLAFYGVFLAVLEILRRQPGKKHDAGFRIILTVPEGSADYLEGVIRRIFSEDIPEKLLTDGRLYVSADAGNPQVVRIIRDMQRMYPLELLPQADRYYMITGRGFKMSEP
;
A
#
# COMPACT_ATOMS: atom_id res chain seq x y z
N MET A 1 50.34 2.89 14.54
CA MET A 1 49.20 2.93 15.49
C MET A 1 48.20 4.04 15.19
N VAL A 2 48.63 5.29 15.03
CA VAL A 2 47.72 6.44 14.77
C VAL A 2 46.83 6.23 13.53
N LEU A 3 47.38 5.73 12.43
CA LEU A 3 46.62 5.47 11.20
C LEU A 3 45.46 4.47 11.40
N ALA A 4 45.69 3.40 12.17
CA ALA A 4 44.66 2.39 12.44
C ALA A 4 43.51 2.96 13.28
N ILE A 5 43.84 3.83 14.26
CA ILE A 5 42.84 4.52 15.09
C ILE A 5 41.99 5.46 14.22
N VAL A 6 42.63 6.19 13.29
CA VAL A 6 41.91 7.08 12.37
C VAL A 6 40.96 6.30 11.46
N LEU A 7 41.42 5.20 10.86
CA LEU A 7 40.58 4.34 10.02
C LEU A 7 39.40 3.76 10.79
N LEU A 8 39.63 3.23 12.00
CA LEU A 8 38.57 2.67 12.84
C LEU A 8 37.54 3.73 13.22
N SER A 9 37.96 4.96 13.52
CA SER A 9 37.08 6.07 13.84
C SER A 9 36.16 6.43 12.66
N VAL A 10 36.71 6.52 11.44
CA VAL A 10 35.92 6.82 10.24
C VAL A 10 34.93 5.69 9.94
N LEU A 11 35.35 4.44 10.06
CA LEU A 11 34.48 3.29 9.81
C LEU A 11 33.35 3.22 10.83
N ALA A 12 33.66 3.46 12.12
CA ALA A 12 32.67 3.50 13.18
C ALA A 12 31.67 4.64 12.97
N PHE A 13 32.14 5.83 12.62
CA PHE A 13 31.26 6.98 12.31
C PHE A 13 30.34 6.67 11.12
N TYR A 14 30.89 6.06 10.07
CA TYR A 14 30.11 5.68 8.89
C TYR A 14 29.05 4.62 9.21
N GLY A 15 29.41 3.61 10.01
CA GLY A 15 28.46 2.59 10.47
C GLY A 15 27.33 3.18 11.32
N VAL A 16 27.65 4.09 12.25
CA VAL A 16 26.63 4.81 13.05
C VAL A 16 25.76 5.69 12.16
N PHE A 17 26.34 6.39 11.19
CA PHE A 17 25.59 7.23 10.26
C PHE A 17 24.59 6.41 9.44
N LEU A 18 25.00 5.25 8.91
CA LEU A 18 24.11 4.33 8.21
C LEU A 18 23.02 3.77 9.13
N ALA A 19 23.37 3.38 10.35
CA ALA A 19 22.40 2.89 11.33
C ALA A 19 21.36 3.97 11.68
N VAL A 20 21.79 5.22 11.86
CA VAL A 20 20.90 6.36 12.10
C VAL A 20 20.01 6.61 10.88
N LEU A 21 20.56 6.59 9.66
CA LEU A 21 19.78 6.76 8.43
C LEU A 21 18.72 5.66 8.26
N GLU A 22 19.08 4.41 8.55
CA GLU A 22 18.16 3.27 8.53
C GLU A 22 17.07 3.41 9.59
N ILE A 23 17.39 3.90 10.80
CA ILE A 23 16.40 4.19 11.84
C ILE A 23 15.48 5.34 11.40
N LEU A 24 16.01 6.40 10.78
CA LEU A 24 15.20 7.50 10.25
C LEU A 24 14.29 7.04 9.10
N ARG A 25 14.76 6.13 8.24
CA ARG A 25 13.93 5.50 7.20
C ARG A 25 12.83 4.63 7.78
N ARG A 26 13.15 3.86 8.84
CA ARG A 26 12.18 3.00 9.53
C ARG A 26 11.20 3.75 10.42
N GLN A 27 11.50 4.98 10.81
CA GLN A 27 10.46 5.85 11.34
C GLN A 27 9.57 6.20 10.14
N PRO A 28 8.33 5.69 10.06
CA PRO A 28 7.39 6.19 9.06
C PRO A 28 7.27 7.68 9.37
N GLY A 29 7.99 8.50 8.59
CA GLY A 29 8.12 9.91 8.83
C GLY A 29 6.71 10.42 8.98
N LYS A 30 6.39 10.89 10.20
CA LYS A 30 5.07 11.31 10.69
C LYS A 30 4.25 11.76 9.49
N LYS A 31 3.53 10.81 8.88
CA LYS A 31 3.03 10.96 7.51
C LYS A 31 2.20 12.23 7.58
N HIS A 32 2.50 13.19 6.71
CA HIS A 32 1.56 14.25 6.45
C HIS A 32 0.35 13.52 5.91
N ASP A 33 -0.57 13.23 6.83
CA ASP A 33 -1.73 12.38 6.63
C ASP A 33 -2.67 13.18 5.76
N ALA A 34 -2.42 13.15 4.47
CA ALA A 34 -3.29 13.76 3.50
C ALA A 34 -4.55 12.91 3.26
N GLY A 35 -4.71 11.80 4.01
CA GLY A 35 -5.91 10.95 4.01
C GLY A 35 -6.16 10.22 2.70
N PHE A 36 -5.19 10.19 1.78
CA PHE A 36 -5.38 9.61 0.45
C PHE A 36 -5.30 8.08 0.48
N ARG A 37 -6.34 7.44 -0.04
CA ARG A 37 -6.41 6.01 -0.33
C ARG A 37 -6.42 5.82 -1.83
N ILE A 38 -5.54 4.97 -2.34
CA ILE A 38 -5.47 4.63 -3.77
C ILE A 38 -6.31 3.37 -3.98
N ILE A 39 -7.31 3.48 -4.87
CA ILE A 39 -8.16 2.38 -5.29
C ILE A 39 -7.77 2.03 -6.72
N LEU A 40 -7.20 0.84 -6.91
CA LEU A 40 -6.94 0.27 -8.22
C LEU A 40 -8.21 -0.43 -8.72
N THR A 41 -8.82 0.10 -9.77
CA THR A 41 -9.98 -0.54 -10.42
C THR A 41 -9.49 -1.35 -11.60
N VAL A 42 -9.78 -2.65 -11.61
CA VAL A 42 -9.34 -3.58 -12.65
C VAL A 42 -10.43 -3.69 -13.73
N PRO A 43 -10.20 -3.17 -14.95
CA PRO A 43 -11.17 -3.34 -16.04
C PRO A 43 -11.24 -4.80 -16.51
N GLU A 44 -12.38 -5.18 -17.09
CA GLU A 44 -12.59 -6.53 -17.61
C GLU A 44 -11.52 -6.91 -18.66
N GLY A 45 -11.02 -8.14 -18.58
CA GLY A 45 -9.99 -8.65 -19.50
C GLY A 45 -8.55 -8.18 -19.25
N SER A 46 -8.28 -7.38 -18.20
CA SER A 46 -6.93 -6.89 -17.88
C SER A 46 -6.19 -7.69 -16.80
N ALA A 47 -6.64 -8.92 -16.53
CA ALA A 47 -6.10 -9.79 -15.48
C ALA A 47 -4.60 -10.03 -15.60
N ASP A 48 -4.10 -10.23 -16.82
CA ASP A 48 -2.69 -10.55 -17.10
C ASP A 48 -1.75 -9.38 -16.78
N TYR A 49 -2.23 -8.15 -16.82
CA TYR A 49 -1.44 -6.95 -16.53
C TYR A 49 -1.47 -6.56 -15.04
N LEU A 50 -2.41 -7.11 -14.27
CA LEU A 50 -2.65 -6.74 -12.88
C LEU A 50 -1.40 -6.98 -12.00
N GLU A 51 -0.74 -8.11 -12.17
CA GLU A 51 0.49 -8.43 -11.43
C GLU A 51 1.59 -7.40 -11.71
N GLY A 52 1.80 -7.06 -12.99
CA GLY A 52 2.83 -6.11 -13.40
C GLY A 52 2.56 -4.70 -12.85
N VAL A 53 1.30 -4.27 -12.84
CA VAL A 53 0.89 -2.98 -12.28
C VAL A 53 1.11 -2.95 -10.76
N ILE A 54 0.70 -4.00 -10.04
CA ILE A 54 0.92 -4.09 -8.58
C ILE A 54 2.42 -4.03 -8.28
N ARG A 55 3.24 -4.85 -8.96
CA ARG A 55 4.70 -4.85 -8.77
C ARG A 55 5.31 -3.48 -9.04
N ARG A 56 4.89 -2.78 -10.10
CA ARG A 56 5.39 -1.43 -10.40
C ARG A 56 5.01 -0.43 -9.31
N ILE A 57 3.77 -0.46 -8.81
CA ILE A 57 3.31 0.45 -7.75
C ILE A 57 4.18 0.31 -6.50
N PHE A 58 4.47 -0.94 -6.08
CA PHE A 58 5.32 -1.19 -4.92
C PHE A 58 6.81 -0.90 -5.21
N SER A 59 7.29 -1.13 -6.43
CA SER A 59 8.68 -0.85 -6.80
C SER A 59 9.02 0.64 -6.93
N GLU A 60 8.01 1.50 -7.17
CA GLU A 60 8.19 2.96 -7.27
C GLU A 60 8.02 3.69 -5.92
N ASP A 61 7.85 2.93 -4.84
CA ASP A 61 7.56 3.40 -3.47
C ASP A 61 6.33 4.31 -3.40
N ILE A 62 5.37 4.12 -4.31
CA ILE A 62 4.12 4.90 -4.36
C ILE A 62 3.33 4.73 -3.04
N PRO A 63 3.17 3.52 -2.47
CA PRO A 63 2.49 3.35 -1.19
C PRO A 63 3.20 4.01 -0.01
N GLU A 64 4.52 4.10 -0.05
CA GLU A 64 5.28 4.73 1.03
C GLU A 64 5.17 6.27 0.96
N LYS A 65 5.12 6.81 -0.26
CA LYS A 65 5.06 8.26 -0.53
C LYS A 65 3.66 8.84 -0.50
N LEU A 66 2.64 8.09 -0.92
CA LEU A 66 1.28 8.62 -1.14
C LEU A 66 0.20 8.00 -0.23
N LEU A 67 0.34 6.73 0.18
CA LEU A 67 -0.71 6.04 0.95
C LEU A 67 -0.52 6.27 2.43
N THR A 68 -1.54 6.75 3.16
CA THR A 68 -1.47 6.90 4.62
C THR A 68 -1.23 5.56 5.31
N ASP A 69 -2.00 4.55 4.95
CA ASP A 69 -2.00 3.22 5.56
C ASP A 69 -0.99 2.25 4.94
N GLY A 70 -0.33 2.65 3.85
CA GLY A 70 0.57 1.80 3.09
C GLY A 70 -0.13 0.60 2.44
N ARG A 71 -1.47 0.61 2.36
CA ARG A 71 -2.27 -0.47 1.77
C ARG A 71 -2.79 -0.05 0.40
N LEU A 72 -2.65 -0.94 -0.58
CA LEU A 72 -3.26 -0.74 -1.89
C LEU A 72 -4.64 -1.40 -1.89
N TYR A 73 -5.68 -0.61 -2.14
CA TYR A 73 -7.04 -1.11 -2.24
C TYR A 73 -7.33 -1.53 -3.68
N VAL A 74 -7.86 -2.72 -3.88
CA VAL A 74 -8.19 -3.23 -5.21
C VAL A 74 -9.69 -3.44 -5.32
N SER A 75 -10.31 -2.78 -6.30
CA SER A 75 -11.68 -3.01 -6.72
C SER A 75 -11.65 -3.88 -7.97
N ALA A 76 -12.14 -5.10 -7.87
CA ALA A 76 -12.20 -6.06 -8.96
C ALA A 76 -13.60 -6.65 -9.03
N ASP A 77 -14.04 -6.97 -10.24
CA ASP A 77 -15.27 -7.73 -10.42
C ASP A 77 -15.06 -9.19 -9.95
N ALA A 78 -15.93 -9.65 -9.04
CA ALA A 78 -15.88 -11.00 -8.48
C ALA A 78 -16.24 -12.08 -9.52
N GLY A 79 -16.72 -11.68 -10.71
CA GLY A 79 -17.02 -12.58 -11.81
C GLY A 79 -15.79 -13.21 -12.48
N ASN A 80 -14.58 -12.64 -12.33
CA ASN A 80 -13.38 -13.18 -12.95
C ASN A 80 -12.49 -13.97 -11.95
N PRO A 81 -12.48 -15.32 -12.00
CA PRO A 81 -11.73 -16.14 -11.07
C PRO A 81 -10.20 -15.99 -11.20
N GLN A 82 -9.70 -15.57 -12.37
CA GLN A 82 -8.27 -15.34 -12.58
C GLN A 82 -7.80 -14.10 -11.79
N VAL A 83 -8.58 -13.02 -11.82
CA VAL A 83 -8.28 -11.78 -11.10
C VAL A 83 -8.23 -12.03 -9.59
N VAL A 84 -9.23 -12.74 -9.06
CA VAL A 84 -9.29 -13.08 -7.62
C VAL A 84 -8.09 -13.93 -7.20
N ARG A 85 -7.65 -14.87 -8.05
CA ARG A 85 -6.47 -15.70 -7.80
C ARG A 85 -5.19 -14.86 -7.76
N ILE A 86 -4.98 -14.00 -8.75
CA ILE A 86 -3.80 -13.12 -8.82
C ILE A 86 -3.76 -12.19 -7.60
N ILE A 87 -4.89 -11.58 -7.22
CA ILE A 87 -4.95 -10.71 -6.04
C ILE A 87 -4.58 -11.49 -4.77
N ARG A 88 -5.11 -12.71 -4.61
CA ARG A 88 -4.79 -13.56 -3.44
C ARG A 88 -3.32 -13.95 -3.37
N ASP A 89 -2.71 -14.24 -4.52
CA ASP A 89 -1.29 -14.56 -4.59
C ASP A 89 -0.44 -13.33 -4.26
N MET A 90 -0.81 -12.15 -4.77
CA MET A 90 -0.13 -10.88 -4.46
C MET A 90 -0.31 -10.44 -3.00
N GLN A 91 -1.47 -10.71 -2.37
CA GLN A 91 -1.74 -10.40 -0.95
C GLN A 91 -0.75 -11.08 0.02
N ARG A 92 -0.10 -12.16 -0.39
CA ARG A 92 0.94 -12.82 0.42
C ARG A 92 2.26 -12.05 0.42
N MET A 93 2.52 -11.24 -0.61
CA MET A 93 3.78 -10.53 -0.79
C MET A 93 3.65 -9.03 -0.50
N TYR A 94 2.47 -8.46 -0.70
CA TYR A 94 2.25 -7.02 -0.60
C TYR A 94 1.02 -6.70 0.26
N PRO A 95 1.01 -5.56 0.98
CA PRO A 95 -0.13 -5.09 1.77
C PRO A 95 -1.27 -4.63 0.83
N LEU A 96 -2.10 -5.61 0.42
CA LEU A 96 -3.22 -5.44 -0.50
C LEU A 96 -4.54 -5.73 0.20
N GLU A 97 -5.52 -4.86 0.00
CA GLU A 97 -6.87 -5.01 0.56
C GLU A 97 -7.90 -5.04 -0.55
N LEU A 98 -8.64 -6.14 -0.67
CA LEU A 98 -9.70 -6.28 -1.66
C LEU A 98 -10.95 -5.56 -1.13
N LEU A 99 -11.45 -4.59 -1.88
CA LEU A 99 -12.69 -3.91 -1.52
C LEU A 99 -13.90 -4.81 -1.81
N PRO A 100 -14.91 -4.83 -0.93
CA PRO A 100 -16.18 -5.47 -1.24
C PRO A 100 -16.81 -4.79 -2.46
N GLN A 101 -17.47 -5.56 -3.31
CA GLN A 101 -18.18 -5.04 -4.48
C GLN A 101 -19.12 -3.89 -4.10
N ALA A 102 -19.22 -2.90 -4.99
CA ALA A 102 -20.00 -1.68 -4.80
C ALA A 102 -21.48 -1.94 -4.40
N ASP A 103 -22.04 -3.08 -4.80
CA ASP A 103 -23.40 -3.51 -4.45
C ASP A 103 -23.64 -3.78 -2.95
N ARG A 104 -22.58 -3.86 -2.13
CA ARG A 104 -22.67 -4.04 -0.67
C ARG A 104 -22.35 -2.79 0.14
N TYR A 105 -22.14 -1.65 -0.50
CA TYR A 105 -22.08 -0.39 0.23
C TYR A 105 -23.51 0.04 0.60
N TYR A 106 -23.93 -0.28 1.83
CA TYR A 106 -25.00 0.45 2.48
C TYR A 106 -24.50 1.88 2.71
N MET A 107 -24.73 2.73 1.71
CA MET A 107 -24.60 4.16 1.87
C MET A 107 -25.71 4.57 2.85
N ILE A 108 -25.36 4.84 4.11
CA ILE A 108 -26.28 5.49 5.05
C ILE A 108 -26.46 6.91 4.51
N THR A 109 -27.36 7.04 3.54
CA THR A 109 -27.88 8.34 3.14
C THR A 109 -28.79 8.75 4.29
N GLY A 110 -28.33 9.73 5.08
CA GLY A 110 -29.15 10.35 6.11
C GLY A 110 -30.33 11.08 5.48
N ARG A 111 -31.37 10.35 5.10
CA ARG A 111 -32.71 10.89 4.84
C ARG A 111 -33.71 9.99 5.52
N GLY A 112 -34.44 10.58 6.46
CA GLY A 112 -35.39 9.92 7.33
C GLY A 112 -36.29 8.93 6.61
N PHE A 113 -36.25 7.71 7.12
CA PHE A 113 -37.18 6.64 6.86
C PHE A 113 -38.59 7.12 7.25
N LYS A 114 -39.35 7.65 6.28
CA LYS A 114 -40.81 7.75 6.42
C LYS A 114 -41.41 6.48 5.85
N MET A 115 -41.71 5.58 6.77
CA MET A 115 -42.57 4.42 6.57
C MET A 115 -43.93 4.92 6.06
N SER A 116 -44.32 4.48 4.87
CA SER A 116 -45.69 4.55 4.37
C SER A 116 -46.01 3.13 3.93
N GLU A 117 -46.62 2.36 4.84
CA GLU A 117 -47.22 1.07 4.51
C GLU A 117 -48.52 1.30 3.70
N PRO A 118 -48.90 0.36 2.82
CA PRO A 118 -50.17 0.37 2.11
C PRO A 118 -51.38 0.04 3.01
#